data_AF-A0A3B8JX07-F1
#
_entry.id   AF-A0A3B8JX07-F1
#
_cell.length_a   1.000
_cell.length_b   1.000
_cell.length_c   1.000
_cell.angle_alpha   90.00
_cell.angle_beta   90.00
_cell.angle_gamma   90.00
#
_symmetry.space_group_name_H-M   'P 1'
#
loop_
_entity.id
_entity.type
_entity.pdbx_description
1 polymer ?
#
loop_
_entity_poly.entity_id
_entity_poly.type
_entity_poly.pdbx_seq_one_letter_code
_entity_poly.pdbx_strand_id
1 'polypeptide(L)'
;MRQEKEEGVFSANRTFIHTSRQKKACLLVLLFLLVVSLVYSSSYGAVSLDKREIVYIIMERIAGFSPAESISGTTRDIVLNIRLPRVFLAAMVGAALSVAGATFQALFRNPLADPYIIGVSSGASLGAALAIVCGLTPVSYTHL
;
A
#
# COMPACT_ATOMS: atom_id res chain seq x y z
N MET A 1 19.48 -11.01 -48.33
CA MET A 1 18.10 -10.68 -47.87
C MET A 1 17.54 -11.64 -46.80
N ARG A 2 17.82 -12.96 -46.78
CA ARG A 2 17.36 -13.85 -45.69
C ARG A 2 18.15 -13.71 -44.37
N GLN A 3 19.48 -13.58 -44.44
CA GLN A 3 20.35 -13.49 -43.26
C GLN A 3 20.16 -12.20 -42.44
N GLU A 4 19.86 -11.08 -43.09
CA GLU A 4 19.63 -9.78 -42.43
C GLU A 4 18.36 -9.75 -41.56
N LYS A 5 17.35 -10.57 -41.90
CA LYS A 5 16.14 -10.74 -41.08
C LYS A 5 16.39 -11.58 -39.82
N GLU A 6 17.31 -12.54 -39.88
CA GLU A 6 17.62 -13.41 -38.73
C GLU A 6 18.45 -12.68 -37.67
N GLU A 7 19.37 -11.80 -38.08
CA GLU A 7 20.14 -10.95 -37.16
C GLU A 7 19.27 -9.89 -36.46
N GLY A 8 18.30 -9.30 -37.17
CA GLY A 8 17.34 -8.37 -36.59
C GLY A 8 16.42 -9.01 -35.55
N VAL A 9 15.94 -10.23 -35.81
CA VAL A 9 15.10 -11.00 -34.87
C VAL A 9 15.91 -11.44 -33.64
N PHE A 10 17.17 -11.82 -33.82
CA PHE A 10 18.04 -12.24 -32.71
C PHE A 10 18.44 -11.07 -31.80
N SER A 11 18.73 -9.90 -32.38
CA SER A 11 19.01 -8.65 -31.65
C SER A 11 17.77 -8.14 -30.89
N ALA A 12 16.60 -8.19 -31.52
CA ALA A 12 15.32 -7.83 -30.89
C ALA A 12 14.98 -8.76 -29.70
N ASN A 13 15.20 -10.07 -29.86
CA ASN A 13 14.91 -11.06 -28.83
C ASN A 13 15.83 -10.92 -27.60
N ARG A 14 17.13 -10.61 -27.79
CA ARG A 14 18.06 -10.39 -26.67
C ARG A 14 17.69 -9.18 -25.80
N THR A 15 17.27 -8.07 -26.44
CA THR A 15 16.86 -6.85 -25.72
C THR A 15 15.56 -7.05 -24.93
N PHE A 16 14.62 -7.83 -25.47
CA PHE A 16 13.35 -8.17 -24.81
C PHE A 16 13.55 -9.08 -23.58
N ILE A 17 14.44 -10.08 -23.67
CA ILE A 17 14.67 -11.04 -22.58
C ILE A 17 15.38 -10.37 -21.38
N HIS A 18 16.33 -9.46 -21.62
CA HIS A 18 17.06 -8.77 -20.53
C HIS A 18 16.17 -7.79 -19.76
N THR A 19 15.35 -7.02 -20.48
CA THR A 19 14.36 -6.10 -19.88
C THR A 19 13.33 -6.82 -19.02
N SER A 20 12.84 -7.98 -19.49
CA SER A 20 11.80 -8.74 -18.78
C SER A 20 12.30 -9.32 -17.45
N ARG A 21 13.54 -9.83 -17.40
CA ARG A 21 14.13 -10.39 -16.19
C ARG A 21 14.43 -9.33 -15.14
N GLN A 22 14.91 -8.15 -15.56
CA GLN A 22 15.13 -7.00 -14.66
C GLN A 22 13.83 -6.43 -14.10
N LYS A 23 12.76 -6.33 -14.92
CA LYS A 23 11.43 -5.92 -14.46
C LYS A 23 10.85 -6.88 -13.40
N LYS A 24 10.95 -8.20 -13.63
CA LYS A 24 10.51 -9.21 -12.66
C LYS A 24 11.29 -9.16 -11.35
N ALA A 25 12.62 -8.99 -11.42
CA ALA A 25 13.46 -8.83 -10.24
C ALA A 25 13.10 -7.56 -9.47
N CYS A 26 12.89 -6.43 -10.16
CA CYS A 26 12.49 -5.17 -9.54
C CYS A 26 11.13 -5.29 -8.85
N LEU A 27 10.14 -5.94 -9.49
CA LEU A 27 8.83 -6.22 -8.87
C LEU A 27 8.94 -7.10 -7.63
N LEU A 28 9.78 -8.14 -7.65
CA LEU A 28 10.00 -9.00 -6.48
C LEU A 28 10.64 -8.22 -5.32
N VAL A 29 11.60 -7.34 -5.62
CA VAL A 29 12.23 -6.46 -4.61
C VAL A 29 11.20 -5.47 -4.04
N LEU A 30 10.39 -4.84 -4.88
CA LEU A 30 9.31 -3.94 -4.45
C LEU A 30 8.27 -4.65 -3.59
N LEU A 31 7.87 -5.87 -3.95
CA LEU A 31 6.94 -6.67 -3.15
C LEU A 31 7.54 -7.02 -1.79
N PHE A 32 8.81 -7.43 -1.77
CA PHE A 32 9.52 -7.69 -0.52
C PHE A 32 9.61 -6.43 0.35
N LEU A 33 9.99 -5.28 -0.22
CA LEU A 33 10.03 -4.01 0.48
C LEU A 33 8.65 -3.59 1.00
N LEU A 34 7.58 -3.84 0.24
CA LEU A 34 6.21 -3.55 0.67
C LEU A 34 5.86 -4.36 1.91
N VAL A 35 6.14 -5.67 1.92
CA VAL A 35 5.89 -6.54 3.08
C VAL A 35 6.70 -6.06 4.29
N VAL A 36 7.99 -5.77 4.11
CA VAL A 36 8.85 -5.25 5.19
C VAL A 36 8.31 -3.92 5.73
N SER A 37 7.86 -3.02 4.85
CA SER A 37 7.27 -1.73 5.23
C SER A 37 5.98 -1.89 6.02
N LEU A 38 5.09 -2.82 5.65
CA LEU A 38 3.85 -3.10 6.39
C LEU A 38 4.12 -3.63 7.80
N VAL A 39 5.12 -4.51 7.95
CA VAL A 39 5.57 -5.03 9.25
C VAL A 39 6.17 -3.91 10.11
N TYR A 40 7.02 -3.07 9.51
CA TYR A 40 7.60 -1.91 10.19
C TYR A 40 6.52 -0.88 10.60
N SER A 41 5.55 -0.61 9.74
CA SER A 41 4.45 0.32 10.01
C SER A 41 3.57 -0.17 11.18
N SER A 42 3.34 -1.48 11.27
CA SER A 42 2.64 -2.09 12.42
C SER A 42 3.42 -1.94 13.74
N SER A 43 4.75 -1.81 13.65
CA SER A 43 5.65 -1.71 14.79
C SER A 43 5.71 -0.30 15.39
N TYR A 44 5.52 0.75 14.60
CA TYR A 44 5.50 2.14 15.07
C TYR A 44 4.11 2.54 15.59
N GLY A 45 4.00 2.89 16.88
CA GLY A 45 2.78 3.39 17.48
C GLY A 45 3.03 4.06 18.84
N ALA A 46 2.03 4.79 19.34
CA ALA A 46 2.12 5.61 20.56
C ALA A 46 2.48 4.83 21.85
N VAL A 47 2.43 3.50 21.81
CA VAL A 47 2.84 2.61 22.91
C VAL A 47 4.07 1.83 22.46
N SER A 48 5.16 1.99 23.21
CA SER A 48 6.41 1.24 23.07
C SER A 48 6.18 -0.21 23.48
N LEU A 49 5.73 -1.02 22.54
CA LEU A 49 5.61 -2.46 22.72
C LEU A 49 6.92 -3.12 22.31
N ASP A 50 7.31 -4.18 23.02
CA ASP A 50 8.49 -4.92 22.60
C ASP A 50 8.24 -5.51 21.21
N LYS A 51 9.24 -5.38 20.32
CA LYS A 51 9.10 -5.76 18.90
C LYS A 51 8.76 -7.26 18.76
N ARG A 52 9.13 -8.08 19.75
CA ARG A 52 8.79 -9.51 19.81
C ARG A 52 7.30 -9.73 20.03
N GLU A 53 6.64 -8.99 20.93
CA GLU A 53 5.19 -9.13 21.18
C GLU A 53 4.37 -8.84 19.92
N ILE A 54 4.76 -7.84 19.13
CA ILE A 54 4.06 -7.49 17.87
C ILE A 54 4.18 -8.63 16.85
N VAL A 55 5.37 -9.23 16.71
CA VAL A 55 5.58 -10.37 15.81
C VAL A 55 4.76 -11.58 16.27
N TYR A 56 4.68 -11.84 17.57
CA TYR A 56 3.86 -12.92 18.11
C TYR A 56 2.37 -12.70 17.87
N ILE A 57 1.83 -11.50 18.10
CA ILE A 57 0.42 -11.18 17.86
C ILE A 57 0.06 -11.31 16.37
N ILE A 58 0.96 -10.87 15.47
CA ILE A 58 0.76 -11.00 14.02
C ILE A 58 0.82 -12.47 13.58
N MET A 59 1.79 -13.24 14.10
CA MET A 59 1.91 -14.67 13.82
C MET A 59 0.75 -15.48 14.37
N GLU A 60 0.23 -15.14 15.56
CA GLU A 60 -0.98 -15.74 16.12
C GLU A 60 -2.18 -15.50 15.19
N ARG A 61 -2.35 -14.27 14.67
CA ARG A 61 -3.48 -13.93 13.81
C ARG A 61 -3.40 -14.56 12.42
N ILE A 62 -2.20 -14.71 11.86
CA ILE A 62 -1.98 -15.26 10.51
C ILE A 62 -1.87 -16.80 10.53
N ALA A 63 -1.17 -17.37 11.51
CA ALA A 63 -0.85 -18.79 11.58
C ALA A 63 -1.70 -19.57 12.60
N GLY A 64 -2.49 -18.90 13.44
CA GLY A 64 -3.37 -19.56 14.42
C GLY A 64 -2.64 -20.24 15.58
N PHE A 65 -1.33 -20.06 15.71
CA PHE A 65 -0.53 -20.61 16.81
C PHE A 65 -0.56 -19.65 17.99
N SER A 66 -1.06 -20.11 19.15
CA SER A 66 -1.05 -19.36 20.40
C SER A 66 -0.02 -19.99 21.36
N PRO A 67 1.20 -19.44 21.47
CA PRO A 67 2.02 -19.68 22.64
C PRO A 67 1.36 -18.92 23.79
N ALA A 68 0.88 -19.68 24.76
CA ALA A 68 0.26 -19.16 25.97
C ALA A 68 1.30 -18.41 26.83
N GLU A 69 1.57 -17.15 26.50
CA GLU A 69 2.15 -16.20 27.45
C GLU A 69 1.33 -14.91 27.45
N SER A 70 0.97 -14.49 28.66
CA SER A 70 0.00 -13.46 28.98
C SER A 70 0.40 -12.07 28.47
N ILE A 71 0.14 -11.79 27.19
CA ILE A 71 0.14 -10.41 26.69
C ILE A 71 -1.14 -9.72 27.20
N SER A 72 -0.98 -8.53 27.77
CA SER A 72 -2.11 -7.71 28.26
C SER A 72 -3.18 -7.56 27.17
N GLY A 73 -4.45 -7.87 27.48
CA GLY A 73 -5.56 -7.81 26.52
C GLY A 73 -5.69 -6.46 25.83
N THR A 74 -5.38 -5.37 26.55
CA THR A 74 -5.35 -4.00 26.02
C THR A 74 -4.33 -3.82 24.89
N THR A 75 -3.15 -4.44 25.00
CA THR A 75 -2.10 -4.40 23.97
C THR A 75 -2.57 -5.10 22.70
N ARG A 76 -3.21 -6.27 22.85
CA ARG A 76 -3.78 -7.04 21.73
C ARG A 76 -4.86 -6.23 20.99
N ASP A 77 -5.77 -5.60 21.73
CA ASP A 77 -6.84 -4.80 21.15
C ASP A 77 -6.32 -3.54 20.43
N ILE A 78 -5.30 -2.87 20.95
CA ILE A 78 -4.69 -1.71 20.27
C ILE A 78 -4.06 -2.14 18.94
N VAL A 79 -3.36 -3.27 18.90
CA VAL A 79 -2.72 -3.75 17.66
C VAL A 79 -3.80 -4.16 16.65
N LEU A 80 -4.81 -4.91 17.07
CA LEU A 80 -5.84 -5.46 16.17
C LEU A 80 -6.87 -4.42 15.72
N ASN A 81 -7.37 -3.57 16.62
CA ASN A 81 -8.47 -2.64 16.32
C ASN A 81 -7.98 -1.26 15.85
N ILE A 82 -6.72 -0.89 16.10
CA ILE A 82 -6.21 0.45 15.74
C ILE A 82 -5.09 0.35 14.69
N ARG A 83 -4.06 -0.47 14.93
CA ARG A 83 -2.88 -0.51 14.06
C ARG A 83 -3.15 -1.23 12.75
N LEU A 84 -3.71 -2.44 12.79
CA LEU A 84 -4.02 -3.22 11.59
C LEU A 84 -4.94 -2.49 10.60
N PRO A 85 -6.10 -1.92 11.01
CA PRO A 85 -6.97 -1.21 10.06
C PRO A 85 -6.27 0.01 9.46
N ARG A 86 -5.42 0.71 10.23
CA ARG A 86 -4.63 1.84 9.71
C ARG A 86 -3.62 1.40 8.64
N VAL A 87 -2.89 0.31 8.87
CA VAL A 87 -1.91 -0.22 7.92
C VAL A 87 -2.60 -0.68 6.64
N PHE A 88 -3.76 -1.34 6.77
CA PHE A 88 -4.58 -1.74 5.63
C PHE A 88 -5.08 -0.54 4.81
N LEU A 89 -5.64 0.47 5.48
CA LEU A 89 -6.06 1.71 4.84
C LEU A 89 -4.90 2.42 4.13
N ALA A 90 -3.72 2.50 4.76
CA ALA A 90 -2.54 3.10 4.15
C ALA A 90 -2.10 2.36 2.87
N ALA A 91 -2.16 1.02 2.88
CA ALA A 91 -1.87 0.21 1.70
C ALA A 91 -2.88 0.45 0.57
N MET A 92 -4.18 0.50 0.89
CA MET A 92 -5.23 0.78 -0.09
C MET A 92 -5.09 2.19 -0.71
N VAL A 93 -4.85 3.20 0.12
CA VAL A 93 -4.67 4.59 -0.32
C VAL A 93 -3.41 4.72 -1.19
N GLY A 94 -2.29 4.09 -0.80
CA GLY A 94 -1.07 4.08 -1.60
C GLY A 94 -1.25 3.41 -2.96
N ALA A 95 -2.01 2.31 -3.02
CA ALA A 95 -2.35 1.64 -4.28
C ALA A 95 -3.23 2.53 -5.17
N ALA A 96 -4.28 3.13 -4.60
CA ALA A 96 -5.16 4.04 -5.32
C ALA A 96 -4.41 5.25 -5.90
N LEU A 97 -3.53 5.88 -5.10
CA LEU A 97 -2.73 7.02 -5.55
C LEU A 97 -1.73 6.63 -6.65
N SER A 98 -1.12 5.44 -6.55
CA SER A 98 -0.21 4.92 -7.57
C SER A 98 -0.93 4.69 -8.91
N VAL A 99 -2.13 4.10 -8.88
CA VAL A 99 -2.95 3.87 -10.08
C VAL A 99 -3.44 5.19 -10.67
N ALA A 100 -3.90 6.12 -9.82
CA ALA A 100 -4.30 7.45 -10.26
C ALA A 100 -3.14 8.17 -10.97
N GLY A 101 -1.95 8.22 -10.35
CA GLY A 101 -0.76 8.83 -10.95
C GLY A 101 -0.37 8.20 -12.29
N ALA A 102 -0.34 6.87 -12.39
CA ALA A 102 -0.05 6.18 -13.65
C ALA A 102 -1.10 6.48 -14.74
N THR A 103 -2.38 6.54 -14.37
CA THR A 103 -3.48 6.88 -15.29
C THR A 103 -3.37 8.32 -15.79
N PHE A 104 -3.04 9.26 -14.91
CA PHE A 104 -2.85 10.67 -15.29
C PHE A 104 -1.63 10.89 -16.17
N GLN A 105 -0.51 10.24 -15.85
CA GLN A 105 0.69 10.25 -16.70
C GLN A 105 0.39 9.68 -18.10
N ALA A 106 -0.42 8.62 -18.18
CA ALA A 106 -0.84 8.03 -19.45
C ALA A 106 -1.81 8.92 -20.25
N LEU A 107 -2.77 9.56 -19.58
CA LEU A 107 -3.77 10.43 -20.20
C LEU A 107 -3.12 11.66 -20.85
N PHE A 108 -2.24 12.35 -20.11
CA PHE A 108 -1.53 13.52 -20.61
C PHE A 108 -0.31 13.15 -21.46
N ARG A 109 0.05 11.86 -21.53
CA ARG A 109 1.30 11.37 -22.15
C ARG A 109 2.52 12.16 -21.67
N ASN A 110 2.48 12.60 -20.41
CA ASN A 110 3.50 13.43 -19.79
C ASN A 110 3.94 12.77 -18.47
N PRO A 111 5.17 12.22 -18.40
CA PRO A 111 5.67 11.55 -17.20
C PRO A 111 5.85 12.50 -16.00
N LEU A 112 5.73 13.82 -16.19
CA LEU A 112 5.79 14.84 -15.13
C LEU A 112 4.42 15.32 -14.66
N ALA A 113 3.32 14.77 -15.19
CA ALA A 113 1.97 15.18 -14.79
C ALA A 113 1.65 14.69 -13.37
N ASP A 114 1.36 15.64 -12.48
CA ASP A 114 0.93 15.37 -11.10
C ASP A 114 -0.61 15.37 -11.01
N PRO A 115 -1.24 14.28 -10.49
CA PRO A 115 -2.69 14.19 -10.31
C PRO A 115 -3.30 15.29 -9.42
N TYR A 116 -2.53 15.97 -8.59
CA TYR A 116 -3.02 17.04 -7.72
C TYR A 116 -3.41 18.32 -8.47
N ILE A 117 -2.92 18.53 -9.70
CA ILE A 117 -3.07 19.81 -10.43
C ILE A 117 -4.48 20.01 -11.02
N ILE A 118 -5.25 18.95 -11.23
CA ILE A 118 -6.56 19.01 -11.90
C ILE A 118 -7.76 19.25 -10.95
N GLY A 119 -7.52 19.67 -9.70
CA GLY A 119 -8.58 20.06 -8.76
C GLY A 119 -9.28 18.92 -8.02
N VAL A 120 -8.84 17.66 -8.18
CA VAL A 120 -9.39 16.50 -7.46
C VAL A 120 -9.25 16.63 -5.94
N SER A 121 -8.11 17.16 -5.46
CA SER A 121 -7.88 17.38 -4.03
C SER A 121 -8.81 18.45 -3.44
N SER A 122 -8.99 19.57 -4.15
CA SER A 122 -9.90 20.64 -3.74
C SER A 122 -11.38 20.23 -3.78
N GLY A 123 -11.77 19.38 -4.73
CA GLY A 123 -13.11 18.79 -4.77
C GLY A 123 -13.36 17.81 -3.61
N ALA A 124 -12.37 16.98 -3.28
CA ALA A 124 -12.45 16.06 -2.15
C ALA A 124 -12.54 16.78 -0.80
N SER A 125 -11.77 17.87 -0.61
CA SER A 125 -11.83 18.65 0.63
C SER A 125 -13.15 19.41 0.79
N LEU A 126 -13.69 19.98 -0.29
CA LEU A 126 -15.02 20.59 -0.27
C LEU A 126 -16.11 19.55 0.04
N GLY A 127 -16.06 18.39 -0.61
CA GLY A 127 -16.99 17.30 -0.37
C GLY A 127 -16.94 16.80 1.09
N ALA A 128 -15.74 16.65 1.64
CA ALA A 128 -15.55 16.30 3.05
C ALA A 128 -16.12 17.37 3.99
N ALA A 129 -15.87 18.66 3.71
CA ALA A 129 -16.41 19.77 4.49
C ALA A 129 -17.95 19.80 4.44
N LEU A 130 -18.55 19.62 3.27
CA LEU A 130 -20.00 19.55 3.11
C LEU A 130 -20.59 18.34 3.85
N ALA A 131 -19.97 17.17 3.76
CA ALA A 131 -20.42 15.99 4.50
C ALA A 131 -20.40 16.20 6.02
N ILE A 132 -19.37 16.90 6.53
CA ILE A 132 -19.27 17.28 7.95
C ILE A 132 -20.39 18.26 8.33
N VAL A 133 -20.58 19.33 7.56
CA VAL A 133 -21.58 20.38 7.85
C VAL A 133 -23.00 19.84 7.76
N CYS A 134 -23.29 18.97 6.80
CA CYS A 134 -24.60 18.35 6.63
C CYS A 134 -24.84 17.16 7.58
N GLY A 135 -23.85 16.76 8.38
CA GLY A 135 -24.00 15.66 9.36
C GLY A 135 -24.06 14.26 8.74
N LEU A 136 -23.52 14.06 7.53
CA LEU A 136 -23.47 12.75 6.85
C LEU A 136 -22.27 11.90 7.30
N THR A 137 -21.43 12.39 8.20
CA THR A 137 -20.32 11.61 8.71
C THR A 137 -20.85 10.47 9.60
N PRO A 138 -20.31 9.25 9.48
CA PRO A 138 -20.72 8.10 10.31
C PRO A 138 -20.22 8.21 11.76
N VAL A 139 -19.99 9.43 12.26
CA VAL A 139 -19.83 9.71 13.68
C VAL A 139 -21.21 9.52 14.29
N SER A 140 -21.50 8.25 14.55
CA SER A 140 -22.64 7.79 15.30
C SER A 140 -22.61 8.50 16.67
N TYR A 141 -23.29 9.63 16.78
CA TYR A 141 -23.78 10.15 18.05
C TYR A 141 -24.95 9.27 18.51
N THR A 142 -24.76 7.95 18.53
CA THR A 142 -25.80 7.03 18.94
C THR A 142 -25.72 6.92 20.46
N HIS A 143 -26.47 7.82 21.08
CA HIS A 143 -26.93 7.84 22.48
C HIS A 143 -25.89 8.08 23.58
N LEU A 144 -25.99 9.29 24.17
CA LEU A 144 -25.92 9.50 25.63
C LEU A 144 -26.88 8.57 26.36
#